data_AF-A0A3N5ZD27-F1
#
_entry.id   AF-A0A3N5ZD27-F1
#
_cell.length_a   1.000
_cell.length_b   1.000
_cell.length_c   1.000
_cell.angle_alpha   90.00
_cell.angle_beta   90.00
_cell.angle_gamma   90.00
#
_symmetry.space_group_name_H-M   'P 1'
#
loop_
_entity.id
_entity.type
_entity.pdbx_description
1 polymer ?
#
loop_
_entity_poly.entity_id
_entity_poly.type
_entity_poly.pdbx_seq_one_letter_code
_entity_poly.pdbx_strand_id
1 'polypeptide(L)' 'MLKTVCFGEIMLRLSPPGYERFFQSPVLQATFGGGEANVAVSLAQFGCESHYVTRLPANPV' A
#
# COMPACT_ATOMS: atom_id res chain seq x y z
N MET A 1 2.10 -8.16 23.76
CA MET A 1 1.74 -7.08 22.82
C MET A 1 0.30 -7.27 22.41
N LEU A 2 -0.44 -6.19 22.15
CA LEU A 2 -1.83 -6.29 21.67
C LEU A 2 -1.84 -6.60 20.18
N LYS A 3 -2.62 -7.61 19.80
CA LYS A 3 -2.95 -7.89 18.41
C LYS A 3 -3.80 -6.75 17.85
N THR A 4 -3.35 -6.16 16.74
CA THR A 4 -4.08 -5.10 16.03
C THR A 4 -4.57 -5.61 14.68
N VAL A 5 -5.82 -5.27 14.33
CA VAL A 5 -6.43 -5.62 13.05
C VAL A 5 -6.86 -4.34 12.35
N CYS A 6 -6.33 -4.12 11.15
CA CYS A 6 -6.70 -3.04 10.25
C CYS A 6 -7.59 -3.61 9.14
N PHE A 7 -8.66 -2.91 8.79
CA PHE A 7 -9.61 -3.31 7.74
C PHE A 7 -9.83 -2.16 6.79
N GLY A 8 -9.68 -2.39 5.49
CA GLY A 8 -9.86 -1.34 4.50
C GLY A 8 -9.46 -1.77 3.09
N GLU A 9 -9.20 -0.76 2.26
CA GLU A 9 -8.79 -0.93 0.86
C GLU A 9 -7.30 -0.62 0.68
N ILE A 10 -6.66 -1.39 -0.19
CA ILE A 10 -5.31 -1.14 -0.68
C ILE A 10 -5.36 -1.09 -2.20
N MET A 11 -4.73 -0.08 -2.79
CA MET A 11 -4.74 0.16 -4.22
C MET A 11 -3.32 0.16 -4.78
N LEU A 12 -3.20 -0.26 -6.03
CA LEU A 12 -2.01 0.03 -6.83
C LEU A 12 -1.91 1.54 -7.04
N ARG A 13 -0.80 2.12 -6.61
CA ARG A 13 -0.43 3.51 -6.86
C ARG A 13 0.62 3.57 -7.96
N LEU A 14 0.23 4.14 -9.09
CA LEU A 14 1.13 4.47 -10.20
C LEU A 14 1.50 5.95 -10.13
N SER A 15 2.80 6.26 -10.08
CA SER A 15 3.30 7.63 -10.08
C SER A 15 4.42 7.83 -11.10
N PRO A 16 4.55 9.02 -11.71
CA PRO A 16 5.72 9.37 -12.51
C PRO A 16 7.01 9.26 -11.67
N PRO A 17 8.17 8.98 -12.28
CA PRO A 17 9.44 8.90 -11.55
C PRO A 17 9.90 10.30 -11.09
N GLY A 18 10.47 10.36 -9.88
CA GLY A 18 11.07 11.57 -9.34
C GLY A 18 10.05 12.72 -9.19
N TYR A 19 10.29 13.82 -9.91
CA TYR A 19 9.44 15.02 -9.92
C TYR A 19 8.76 15.24 -11.27
N GLU A 20 8.75 14.22 -12.12
CA GLU A 20 8.06 14.31 -13.40
C GLU A 20 6.56 14.48 -13.23
N ARG A 21 5.94 15.20 -14.15
CA ARG A 21 4.50 15.16 -14.36
C ARG A 21 4.15 13.96 -15.23
N PHE A 22 2.88 13.59 -15.24
CA PHE A 22 2.39 12.55 -16.14
C PHE A 22 2.77 12.83 -17.59
N PHE A 23 3.20 11.77 -18.29
CA PHE A 23 3.54 11.76 -19.72
C PHE A 23 4.79 12.53 -20.15
N GLN A 24 5.60 13.02 -19.21
CA GLN A 24 6.95 13.50 -19.56
C GLN A 24 7.88 12.35 -19.95
N SER A 25 7.71 11.19 -19.32
CA SER A 25 8.30 9.92 -19.74
C SER A 25 7.21 8.84 -19.82
N PRO A 26 7.44 7.73 -20.55
CA PRO A 26 6.52 6.59 -20.61
C PRO A 26 6.68 5.65 -19.41
N VAL A 27 7.28 6.09 -18.29
CA VAL A 27 7.58 5.26 -17.12
C VAL A 27 6.63 5.60 -15.97
N LEU A 28 6.11 4.57 -15.31
CA LEU A 28 5.36 4.69 -14.06
C LEU A 28 5.98 3.78 -13.00
N GLN A 29 6.16 4.32 -11.80
CA GLN A 29 6.58 3.57 -10.63
C GLN A 29 5.34 3.00 -9.93
N ALA A 30 5.37 1.68 -9.72
CA ALA A 30 4.32 0.96 -9.03
C ALA A 30 4.65 0.80 -7.55
N THR A 31 3.66 1.08 -6.70
CA THR A 31 3.67 0.73 -5.28
C THR A 31 2.23 0.46 -4.84
N PHE A 32 2.05 0.01 -3.60
CA PHE A 32 0.71 -0.17 -3.02
C PHE A 32 0.50 0.85 -1.90
N GLY A 33 -0.70 1.40 -1.82
CA GLY A 33 -1.05 2.38 -0.79
C GLY A 33 -2.49 2.19 -0.31
N GLY A 34 -2.71 2.52 0.95
CA GLY A 34 -4.01 2.53 1.61
C GLY A 34 -3.81 3.03 3.04
N GLY A 35 -4.73 3.83 3.56
CA GLY A 35 -4.55 4.46 4.88
C GLY A 35 -4.37 3.41 5.98
N GLU A 36 -5.26 2.43 6.00
CA GLU A 36 -5.27 1.33 6.97
C GLU A 36 -4.14 0.34 6.73
N ALA A 37 -3.76 0.11 5.46
CA ALA A 37 -2.61 -0.71 5.10
C ALA A 37 -1.31 -0.09 5.61
N ASN A 38 -1.14 1.23 5.46
CA ASN A 38 0.05 1.95 5.94
C ASN A 38 0.16 1.87 7.46
N VAL A 39 -0.95 2.05 8.20
CA VAL A 39 -0.97 1.88 9.66
C VAL A 39 -0.58 0.45 10.06
N ALA A 40 -1.16 -0.55 9.39
CA ALA A 40 -0.85 -1.95 9.65
C ALA A 40 0.65 -2.26 9.44
N VAL A 41 1.24 -1.73 8.37
CA VAL A 41 2.67 -1.89 8.05
C VAL A 41 3.55 -1.17 9.08
N SER A 42 3.20 0.06 9.49
CA SER A 42 3.96 0.79 10.51
C SER A 42 3.97 0.06 11.85
N LEU A 43 2.83 -0.48 12.28
CA LEU A 43 2.74 -1.29 13.50
C LEU A 43 3.64 -2.53 13.41
N ALA A 44 3.63 -3.22 12.26
CA ALA A 44 4.51 -4.37 12.03
C ALA A 44 6.01 -3.98 12.08
N GLN A 45 6.39 -2.83 11.50
CA GLN A 45 7.77 -2.32 11.57
C GLN A 45 8.21 -1.98 13.00
N PHE A 46 7.29 -1.57 13.87
CA PHE A 46 7.56 -1.37 15.29
C PHE A 46 7.54 -2.67 16.12
N GLY A 47 7.45 -3.84 15.47
CA GLY A 47 7.46 -5.14 16.11
C GLY A 47 6.13 -5.54 16.75
N CYS A 48 5.03 -4.84 16.45
CA CYS A 48 3.70 -5.18 16.96
C CYS A 48 3.04 -6.25 16.08
N GLU A 49 2.20 -7.10 16.69
CA GLU A 49 1.36 -8.05 15.97
C GLU A 49 0.23 -7.31 15.23
N SER A 50 0.33 -7.28 13.90
CA SER A 50 -0.54 -6.51 13.02
C SER A 50 -1.10 -7.39 11.91
N HIS A 51 -2.41 -7.30 11.69
CA HIS A 51 -3.11 -8.00 10.62
C HIS A 51 -3.88 -7.00 9.76
N TYR A 52 -3.87 -7.23 8.45
CA TYR A 52 -4.64 -6.43 7.50
C TYR A 52 -5.69 -7.30 6.81
N VAL A 53 -6.95 -6.89 6.90
CA VAL A 53 -8.09 -7.56 6.27
C VAL A 53 -8.54 -6.70 5.09
N THR A 54 -8.55 -7.28 3.90
CA THR A 54 -8.95 -6.62 2.66
C THR A 54 -9.50 -7.65 1.66
N ARG A 55 -9.93 -7.17 0.49
CA ARG A 55 -10.29 -8.01 -0.65
C ARG A 55 -9.49 -7.57 -1.87
N LEU A 56 -8.83 -8.52 -2.52
CA LEU A 56 -8.11 -8.30 -3.77
C LEU A 56 -8.75 -9.08 -4.92
N PRO A 57 -8.69 -8.57 -6.16
CA PRO A 57 -9.06 -9.33 -7.35
C PRO A 57 -8.12 -10.52 -7.59
N ALA A 58 -8.61 -11.53 -8.30
CA ALA A 58 -7.81 -12.69 -8.72
C ALA A 58 -7.08 -12.41 -10.04
N ASN A 59 -6.24 -11.37 -10.05
CA ASN A 59 -5.40 -10.98 -11.18
C ASN A 59 -3.99 -10.62 -10.68
N PRO A 60 -3.00 -10.40 -11.57
CA PRO A 60 -1.64 -10.08 -11.16
C PRO A 60 -1.46 -8.63 -10.66
N VAL A 61 -2.44 -7.77 -10.91
CA VAL A 61 -2.40 -6.31 -10.69
C VAL A 61 -3.76 -5.79 -10.27
#